data_AF-A0AAC8QUC2-F1
#
_entry.id   AF-A0AAC8QUC2-F1
#
_cell.length_a   1.000
_cell.length_b   1.000
_cell.length_c   1.000
_cell.angle_alpha   90.00
_cell.angle_beta   90.00
_cell.angle_gamma   90.00
#
_symmetry.space_group_name_H-M   'P 1'
#
loop_
_entity.id
_entity.type
_entity.pdbx_description
1 polymer ?
#
loop_
_entity_poly.entity_id
_entity_poly.type
_entity_poly.pdbx_seq_one_letter_code
_entity_poly.pdbx_strand_id
1 'polypeptide(L)'
;MFNDHGYISKDTLAQLNTISHIYEQEIIDTDYYTYAQDYSADWIPLLKVGKAKISFGGNYVDVWLGRQNNQTYQIGVYLKRESGKWKIYRVKNVTAGYEQYIFDTHAIEKAKQHAASIN
;
A
#
# COMPACT_ATOMS: atom_id res chain seq x y z
N MET A 1 1.33 8.85 -12.73
CA MET A 1 0.31 9.66 -12.03
C MET A 1 -0.78 8.72 -11.53
N PHE A 2 -0.84 8.44 -10.23
CA PHE A 2 -1.88 7.58 -9.64
C PHE A 2 -3.20 8.35 -9.60
N ASN A 3 -4.15 8.02 -10.47
CA ASN A 3 -5.41 8.76 -10.64
C ASN A 3 -6.57 8.12 -9.83
N ASP A 4 -6.29 7.60 -8.63
CA ASP A 4 -7.24 6.82 -7.80
C ASP A 4 -7.94 7.62 -6.69
N HIS A 5 -8.23 8.90 -6.95
CA HIS A 5 -8.86 9.81 -5.98
C HIS A 5 -10.22 9.35 -5.42
N GLY A 6 -10.86 8.37 -6.07
CA GLY A 6 -12.15 7.80 -5.64
C GLY A 6 -12.05 6.77 -4.52
N TYR A 7 -10.95 6.00 -4.46
CA TYR A 7 -10.83 4.83 -3.59
C TYR A 7 -9.72 4.96 -2.55
N ILE A 8 -8.77 5.88 -2.75
CA ILE A 8 -7.65 6.10 -1.84
C ILE A 8 -7.89 7.34 -0.98
N SER A 9 -7.47 7.25 0.29
CA SER A 9 -7.42 8.38 1.23
C SER A 9 -6.60 9.53 0.65
N LYS A 10 -7.07 10.76 0.86
CA LYS A 10 -6.33 11.96 0.44
C LYS A 10 -4.95 12.02 1.10
N ASP A 11 -4.87 11.66 2.37
CA ASP A 11 -3.61 11.66 3.12
C ASP A 11 -2.61 10.67 2.53
N THR A 12 -3.07 9.47 2.16
CA THR A 12 -2.22 8.43 1.58
C THR A 12 -1.69 8.85 0.22
N LEU A 13 -2.54 9.44 -0.63
CA LEU A 13 -2.10 9.99 -1.91
C LEU A 13 -1.10 11.13 -1.73
N ALA A 14 -1.34 12.05 -0.79
CA ALA A 14 -0.40 13.14 -0.49
C ALA A 14 0.95 12.60 0.00
N GLN A 15 0.91 11.54 0.80
CA GLN A 15 2.08 10.90 1.37
C GLN A 15 2.89 10.13 0.31
N LEU A 16 2.23 9.32 -0.51
CA LEU A 16 2.83 8.64 -1.66
C LEU A 16 3.40 9.65 -2.66
N ASN A 17 2.70 10.75 -2.91
CA ASN A 17 3.19 11.83 -3.75
C ASN A 17 4.46 12.45 -3.15
N THR A 18 4.48 12.75 -1.85
CA THR A 18 5.66 13.26 -1.15
C THR A 18 6.85 12.30 -1.28
N ILE A 19 6.64 11.01 -1.08
CA ILE A 19 7.69 9.98 -1.20
C ILE A 19 8.19 9.87 -2.65
N SER A 20 7.28 9.87 -3.63
CA SER A 20 7.65 9.78 -5.06
C SER A 20 8.47 10.97 -5.57
N HIS A 21 8.44 12.11 -4.87
CA HIS A 21 9.26 13.28 -5.18
C HIS A 21 10.63 13.26 -4.49
N ILE A 22 10.92 12.28 -3.63
CA ILE A 22 12.24 12.07 -3.04
C ILE A 22 13.10 11.33 -4.09
N TYR A 23 14.23 11.92 -4.44
CA TYR A 23 15.21 11.33 -5.38
C TYR A 23 15.80 10.04 -4.78
N GLU A 24 15.85 8.94 -5.55
CA GLU A 24 16.29 7.61 -5.09
C GLU A 24 15.64 7.15 -3.76
N GLN A 25 14.32 7.31 -3.65
CA GLN A 25 13.59 6.85 -2.48
C GLN A 25 13.60 5.31 -2.36
N GLU A 26 14.18 4.78 -1.28
CA GLU A 26 14.16 3.34 -0.91
C GLU A 26 12.96 2.97 -0.01
N ILE A 27 11.92 3.83 0.09
CA ILE A 27 10.77 3.58 0.97
C ILE A 27 9.78 2.63 0.29
N ILE A 28 9.61 2.80 -1.02
CA ILE A 28 8.67 2.06 -1.85
C ILE A 28 9.41 1.50 -3.07
N ASP A 29 9.83 0.25 -2.98
CA ASP A 29 10.54 -0.46 -4.07
C ASP A 29 9.59 -1.19 -5.04
N THR A 30 8.31 -1.34 -4.68
CA THR A 30 7.29 -2.07 -5.45
C THR A 30 5.97 -1.30 -5.41
N ASP A 31 5.01 -1.66 -6.26
CA ASP A 31 3.69 -1.02 -6.23
C ASP A 31 3.07 -1.12 -4.82
N TYR A 32 2.74 0.05 -4.23
CA TYR A 32 2.32 0.13 -2.82
C TYR A 32 1.05 -0.65 -2.50
N TYR A 33 0.15 -0.83 -3.48
CA TYR A 33 -1.15 -1.47 -3.25
C TYR A 33 -1.10 -2.96 -3.45
N THR A 34 -0.33 -3.42 -4.43
CA THR A 34 -0.23 -4.83 -4.79
C THR A 34 1.02 -5.50 -4.22
N TYR A 35 1.99 -4.72 -3.75
CA TYR A 35 3.32 -5.17 -3.31
C TYR A 35 4.01 -6.07 -4.35
N ALA A 36 3.65 -5.90 -5.62
CA ALA A 36 4.11 -6.67 -6.77
C ALA A 36 4.63 -5.72 -7.85
N GLN A 37 5.69 -6.12 -8.55
CA GLN A 37 6.21 -5.35 -9.70
C GLN A 37 5.43 -5.64 -10.99
N ASP A 38 4.89 -6.86 -11.11
CA ASP A 38 4.07 -7.31 -12.23
C ASP A 38 3.00 -8.28 -11.70
N TYR A 39 1.83 -8.30 -12.34
CA TYR A 39 0.74 -9.21 -12.00
C TYR A 39 0.45 -10.15 -13.18
N SER A 40 0.26 -11.44 -12.91
CA SER A 40 -0.24 -12.35 -13.95
C SER A 40 -1.75 -12.16 -14.13
N ALA A 41 -2.24 -12.33 -15.35
CA ALA A 41 -3.68 -12.39 -15.63
C ALA A 41 -4.38 -13.51 -14.82
N ASP A 42 -3.64 -14.54 -14.40
CA ASP A 42 -4.12 -15.62 -13.54
C ASP A 42 -4.52 -15.15 -12.13
N TRP A 43 -4.10 -13.95 -11.72
CA TRP A 43 -4.46 -13.37 -10.44
C TRP A 43 -5.91 -12.89 -10.42
N ILE A 44 -6.41 -12.36 -11.55
CA ILE A 44 -7.77 -11.82 -11.66
C ILE A 44 -8.85 -12.83 -11.22
N PRO A 45 -8.89 -14.08 -11.71
CA PRO A 45 -9.88 -15.06 -11.27
C PRO A 45 -9.64 -15.58 -9.84
N LEU A 46 -8.41 -15.45 -9.32
CA LEU A 46 -8.05 -15.86 -7.96
C LEU A 46 -8.24 -14.74 -6.93
N LEU A 47 -8.51 -13.51 -7.38
CA LEU A 47 -8.74 -12.36 -6.54
C LEU A 47 -9.93 -12.63 -5.62
N LYS A 48 -9.66 -12.71 -4.32
CA LYS A 48 -10.65 -12.96 -3.30
C LYS A 48 -10.56 -11.89 -2.24
N VAL A 49 -11.72 -11.35 -1.88
CA VAL A 49 -11.83 -10.36 -0.80
C VAL A 49 -12.46 -11.05 0.41
N GLY A 50 -11.78 -10.96 1.54
CA GLY A 50 -12.24 -11.48 2.82
C GLY A 50 -13.30 -10.60 3.46
N LYS A 51 -13.80 -11.06 4.61
CA LYS A 51 -14.73 -10.25 5.41
C LYS A 51 -13.97 -9.07 6.01
N ALA A 52 -14.58 -7.88 5.93
CA ALA A 52 -14.11 -6.71 6.66
C ALA A 52 -14.19 -6.97 8.17
N LYS A 53 -13.09 -6.69 8.86
CA LYS A 53 -12.94 -6.75 10.31
C LYS A 53 -12.83 -5.33 10.82
N ILE A 54 -13.54 -5.01 11.90
CA ILE A 54 -13.39 -3.69 12.54
C ILE A 54 -11.96 -3.63 13.11
N SER A 55 -11.23 -2.58 12.77
CA SER A 55 -9.88 -2.31 13.26
C SER A 55 -9.84 -0.89 13.83
N PHE A 56 -8.97 -0.60 14.79
CA PHE A 56 -8.95 0.68 15.53
C PHE A 56 -9.14 1.92 14.62
N GLY A 57 -10.34 2.51 14.63
CA GLY A 57 -10.69 3.69 13.83
C GLY A 57 -11.08 3.46 12.37
N GLY A 58 -11.21 2.20 11.91
CA GLY A 58 -11.55 1.86 10.54
C GLY A 58 -11.96 0.40 10.34
N ASN A 59 -11.79 -0.09 9.11
CA ASN A 59 -12.00 -1.47 8.74
C ASN A 59 -10.73 -2.05 8.14
N TYR A 60 -10.47 -3.31 8.41
CA TYR A 60 -9.38 -4.08 7.86
C TYR A 60 -9.95 -5.22 7.04
N VAL A 61 -9.49 -5.37 5.80
CA VAL A 61 -9.95 -6.41 4.87
C VAL A 61 -8.74 -7.21 4.42
N ASP A 62 -8.81 -8.53 4.61
CA ASP A 62 -7.85 -9.44 4.00
C ASP A 62 -8.21 -9.60 2.51
N VAL A 63 -7.26 -9.30 1.61
CA VAL A 63 -7.42 -9.49 0.17
C VAL A 63 -6.37 -10.49 -0.30
N TRP A 64 -6.80 -11.54 -0.96
CA TRP A 64 -5.94 -12.50 -1.65
C TRP A 64 -5.88 -12.09 -3.11
N LEU A 65 -4.73 -11.61 -3.57
CA LEU A 65 -4.54 -11.17 -4.95
C LEU A 65 -4.49 -12.37 -5.91
N GLY A 66 -3.89 -13.47 -5.47
CA GLY A 66 -3.75 -14.66 -6.30
C GLY A 66 -2.72 -15.63 -5.73
N ARG A 67 -2.05 -16.35 -6.63
CA ARG A 67 -0.99 -17.30 -6.26
C ARG A 67 0.31 -16.91 -6.95
N GLN A 68 1.38 -16.75 -6.17
CA GLN A 68 2.72 -16.49 -6.66
C GLN A 68 3.64 -17.59 -6.11
N ASN A 69 4.43 -18.25 -6.95
CA ASN A 69 5.34 -19.34 -6.54
C ASN A 69 4.68 -20.39 -5.64
N ASN A 70 3.48 -20.84 -6.01
CA ASN A 70 2.69 -21.83 -5.27
C ASN A 70 2.16 -21.39 -3.89
N GLN A 71 2.42 -20.15 -3.47
CA GLN A 71 1.90 -19.54 -2.24
C GLN A 71 0.79 -18.53 -2.55
N THR A 72 -0.22 -18.45 -1.68
CA THR A 72 -1.27 -17.44 -1.82
C THR A 72 -0.71 -16.08 -1.44
N TYR A 73 -0.84 -15.12 -2.35
CA TYR A 73 -0.44 -13.74 -2.13
C TYR A 73 -1.57 -12.98 -1.45
N GLN A 74 -1.36 -12.61 -0.20
CA GLN A 74 -2.34 -11.97 0.67
C GLN A 74 -1.81 -10.61 1.12
N ILE A 75 -2.66 -9.60 0.97
CA ILE A 75 -2.47 -8.25 1.47
C ILE A 75 -3.57 -7.89 2.45
N GLY A 76 -3.24 -7.08 3.43
CA GLY A 76 -4.15 -6.52 4.41
C GLY A 76 -4.44 -5.08 4.05
N VAL A 77 -5.69 -4.80 3.65
CA VAL A 77 -6.12 -3.47 3.23
C VAL A 77 -6.86 -2.79 4.38
N TYR A 78 -6.32 -1.68 4.86
CA TYR A 78 -6.94 -0.85 5.86
C TYR A 78 -7.73 0.28 5.19
N LEU A 79 -8.99 0.36 5.58
CA LEU A 79 -10.00 1.27 5.08
C LEU A 79 -10.43 2.21 6.21
N LYS A 80 -10.55 3.49 5.90
CA LYS A 80 -11.19 4.48 6.78
C LYS A 80 -12.37 5.09 6.07
N ARG A 81 -13.32 5.63 6.84
CA ARG A 81 -14.49 6.28 6.27
C ARG A 81 -14.23 7.78 6.17
N GLU A 82 -14.11 8.28 4.95
CA GLU A 82 -13.95 9.71 4.68
C GLU A 82 -15.16 10.24 3.91
N SER A 83 -15.82 11.28 4.43
CA SER A 83 -17.00 11.88 3.79
C SER A 83 -18.07 10.84 3.39
N GLY A 84 -18.28 9.85 4.26
CA GLY A 84 -19.24 8.76 4.03
C GLY A 84 -18.77 7.61 3.14
N LYS A 85 -17.63 7.73 2.45
CA LYS A 85 -17.06 6.71 1.55
C LYS A 85 -15.91 5.94 2.22
N TRP A 86 -15.80 4.66 1.93
CA TRP A 86 -14.65 3.86 2.34
C TRP A 86 -13.46 4.18 1.45
N LYS A 87 -12.32 4.48 2.08
CA LYS A 87 -11.09 4.80 1.40
C LYS A 87 -9.93 4.03 1.98
N ILE A 88 -9.11 3.46 1.10
CA ILE A 88 -7.90 2.75 1.44
C ILE A 88 -6.90 3.80 1.94
N TYR A 89 -6.49 3.67 3.20
CA TYR A 89 -5.47 4.55 3.75
C TYR A 89 -4.14 3.84 3.96
N ARG A 90 -4.13 2.51 4.09
CA ARG A 90 -2.91 1.74 4.34
C ARG A 90 -3.07 0.33 3.80
N VAL A 91 -1.99 -0.22 3.23
CA VAL A 91 -1.94 -1.61 2.79
C VAL A 91 -0.71 -2.26 3.42
N LYS A 92 -0.84 -3.52 3.82
CA LYS A 92 0.22 -4.32 4.42
C LYS A 92 0.39 -5.63 3.67
N ASN A 93 1.62 -6.08 3.47
CA ASN A 93 1.87 -7.42 2.94
C ASN A 93 1.72 -8.46 4.05
N VAL A 94 0.69 -9.31 3.97
CA VAL A 94 0.44 -10.35 4.99
C VAL A 94 1.30 -11.57 4.69
N THR A 95 1.46 -11.95 3.42
CA THR A 95 2.25 -13.12 3.01
C THR A 95 3.72 -12.99 3.37
N ALA A 96 4.32 -11.83 3.11
CA ALA A 96 5.73 -11.58 3.39
C ALA A 96 5.98 -10.96 4.78
N GLY A 97 4.90 -10.63 5.52
CA GLY A 97 4.97 -10.10 6.88
C GLY A 97 5.55 -8.69 7.01
N TYR A 98 5.81 -7.99 5.90
CA TYR A 98 6.35 -6.63 5.90
C TYR A 98 5.31 -5.59 5.46
N GLU A 99 5.62 -4.33 5.75
CA GLU A 99 4.80 -3.19 5.35
C GLU A 99 5.71 -2.07 4.86
N GLN A 100 5.30 -1.37 3.80
CA GLN A 100 5.94 -0.12 3.41
C GLN A 100 5.45 1.00 4.32
N TYR A 101 6.36 1.51 5.15
CA TYR A 101 6.10 2.48 6.20
C TYR A 101 5.94 3.91 5.65
N ILE A 102 4.97 4.12 4.77
CA ILE A 102 4.75 5.42 4.13
C ILE A 102 4.33 6.53 5.11
N PHE A 103 3.82 6.17 6.29
CA PHE A 103 3.47 7.11 7.36
C PHE A 103 4.52 7.22 8.47
N ASP A 104 5.64 6.49 8.35
CA ASP A 104 6.70 6.58 9.35
C ASP A 104 7.59 7.79 9.04
N THR A 105 7.47 8.82 9.87
CA THR A 105 8.23 10.06 9.75
C THR A 105 9.73 9.81 9.72
N HIS A 106 10.25 8.85 10.50
CA HIS A 106 11.69 8.56 10.54
C HIS A 106 12.15 7.91 9.23
N ALA A 107 11.35 7.01 8.65
CA ALA A 107 11.65 6.42 7.35
C ALA A 107 11.69 7.48 6.24
N ILE A 108 10.73 8.41 6.24
CA ILE A 108 10.66 9.52 5.29
C ILE A 108 11.86 10.47 5.44
N GLU A 109 12.18 10.85 6.68
CA GLU A 109 13.32 11.73 6.97
C GLU A 109 14.64 11.09 6.56
N LYS A 110 14.81 9.79 6.84
CA LYS A 110 16.01 9.04 6.42
C LYS A 110 16.16 9.01 4.90
N ALA A 111 15.08 8.78 4.16
CA ALA A 111 15.14 8.82 2.69
C ALA A 111 15.45 10.23 2.16
N LYS A 112 14.87 11.28 2.76
CA LYS A 112 15.21 12.67 2.42
C LYS A 112 16.66 13.01 2.70
N GLN A 113 17.20 12.56 3.83
CA GLN A 113 18.61 12.74 4.19
C GLN A 113 19.53 11.99 3.23
N HIS A 114 19.18 10.75 2.87
CA HIS A 114 19.93 9.99 1.88
C HIS A 114 19.94 10.72 0.53
N ALA A 115 18.78 11.11 0.02
CA ALA A 115 18.64 11.88 -1.21
C ALA A 115 19.46 13.18 -1.20
N ALA A 116 19.50 13.89 -0.07
CA ALA A 116 20.29 15.11 0.10
C ALA A 116 21.80 14.86 0.20
N SER A 117 22.24 13.63 0.51
CA SER A 117 23.65 13.26 0.58
C SER A 117 24.22 12.80 -0.78
N ILE A 118 23.34 12.40 -1.71
CA ILE A 118 23.69 11.93 -3.05
C ILE A 118 23.69 13.07 -4.08
N ASN A 119 23.07 14.21 -3.73
CA ASN A 119 22.94 15.42 -4.53
C ASN A 119 23.97 16.49 -4.12
#